data_AF-A0AAE0WCA4-F1
#
_entry.id   AF-A0AAE0WCA4-F1
#
_cell.length_a   1.000
_cell.length_b   1.000
_cell.length_c   1.000
_cell.angle_alpha   90.00
_cell.angle_beta   90.00
_cell.angle_gamma   90.00
#
_symmetry.space_group_name_H-M   'P 1'
#
loop_
_entity.id
_entity.type
_entity.pdbx_description
1 polymer ?
#
loop_
_entity_poly.entity_id
_entity_poly.type
_entity_poly.pdbx_seq_one_letter_code
_entity_poly.pdbx_strand_id
1 'polypeptide(L)'
;MKFLVAESELLGLFKICVNCVNEAQGHDNHRKRTFINIILKCDVCTNKRSWNSQPFVSFIPAGNLQLSSTFLFAGAIRSQALRNFEFLKMANTNTDIFYMHQKELPPVNKYTFLEEKSRELL
;
A
#
# COMPACT_ATOMS: atom_id res chain seq x y z
N MET A 1 -8.50 -11.08 -0.77
CA MET A 1 -8.94 -10.42 0.49
C MET A 1 -7.80 -9.58 1.08
N LYS A 2 -8.05 -8.35 1.55
CA LYS A 2 -7.06 -7.44 2.16
C LYS A 2 -7.52 -6.99 3.56
N PHE A 3 -6.59 -6.75 4.48
CA PHE A 3 -6.88 -6.31 5.85
C PHE A 3 -6.49 -4.85 6.08
N LEU A 4 -7.24 -4.16 6.95
CA LEU A 4 -6.85 -2.86 7.48
C LEU A 4 -6.05 -3.08 8.77
N VAL A 5 -4.87 -2.46 8.86
CA VAL A 5 -3.94 -2.65 9.98
C VAL A 5 -3.55 -1.29 10.53
N ALA A 6 -3.65 -1.11 11.84
CA ALA A 6 -3.18 0.11 12.50
C ALA A 6 -1.65 0.20 12.42
N GLU A 7 -1.14 1.42 12.31
CA GLU A 7 0.30 1.64 12.15
C GLU A 7 1.13 1.08 13.32
N SER A 8 0.63 1.21 14.55
CA SER A 8 1.28 0.67 15.75
C SER A 8 1.43 -0.85 15.69
N GLU A 9 0.39 -1.55 15.25
CA GLU A 9 0.40 -3.01 15.10
C GLU A 9 1.33 -3.44 13.98
N LEU A 10 1.32 -2.72 12.85
CA LEU A 10 2.24 -2.97 11.75
C LEU A 10 3.69 -2.81 12.19
N LEU A 11 4.04 -1.69 12.84
CA LEU A 11 5.39 -1.43 13.34
C LEU A 11 5.79 -2.41 14.45
N GLY A 12 4.81 -2.92 15.20
CA GLY A 12 4.99 -4.01 16.18
C GLY A 12 5.65 -5.26 15.59
N LEU A 13 5.40 -5.56 14.32
CA LEU A 13 5.99 -6.71 13.62
C LEU A 13 7.50 -6.56 13.36
N PHE A 14 8.04 -5.34 13.47
CA PHE A 14 9.43 -5.01 13.13
C PHE A 14 10.30 -4.72 14.36
N LYS A 15 9.97 -5.33 15.50
CA LYS A 15 10.73 -5.21 16.76
C LYS A 15 11.80 -6.29 16.95
N ILE A 16 11.79 -7.34 16.13
CA ILE A 16 12.68 -8.50 16.27
C ILE A 16 13.43 -8.75 14.97
N CYS A 17 14.72 -9.03 15.07
CA CYS A 17 15.54 -9.43 13.94
C CYS A 17 15.19 -10.86 13.51
N VAL A 18 14.80 -11.06 12.26
CA VAL A 18 14.52 -12.40 11.72
C VAL A 18 15.76 -13.30 11.59
N ASN A 19 16.97 -12.76 11.71
CA ASN A 19 18.22 -13.51 11.55
C ASN A 19 18.79 -13.99 12.89
N CYS A 20 18.85 -13.12 13.90
CA CYS A 20 19.44 -13.44 15.21
C CYS A 20 18.45 -13.38 16.37
N VAL A 21 17.16 -13.09 16.12
CA VAL A 21 16.07 -13.05 17.11
C VAL A 21 16.26 -12.01 18.24
N ASN A 22 17.28 -11.15 18.13
CA ASN A 22 17.47 -10.03 19.05
C ASN A 22 16.55 -8.86 18.69
N GLU A 23 16.44 -7.90 19.61
CA GLU A 23 15.74 -6.65 19.36
C GLU A 23 16.28 -5.96 18.11
N ALA A 24 15.37 -5.43 17.30
CA ALA A 24 15.69 -4.69 16.09
C ALA A 24 14.75 -3.49 15.98
N GLN A 25 15.23 -2.43 15.35
CA GLN A 25 14.47 -1.21 15.19
C GLN A 25 14.01 -1.06 13.75
N GLY A 26 12.77 -1.45 13.50
CA GLY A 26 12.04 -1.10 12.30
C GLY A 26 11.65 0.37 12.34
N HIS A 27 12.13 1.15 11.38
CA HIS A 27 11.69 2.53 11.19
C HIS A 27 11.09 2.70 9.80
N ASP A 28 10.09 3.57 9.74
CA ASP A 28 9.60 4.09 8.47
C ASP A 28 10.73 4.83 7.76
N ASN A 29 11.02 4.40 6.54
CA ASN A 29 12.04 4.98 5.70
C ASN A 29 11.43 5.85 4.59
N HIS A 30 10.27 5.45 4.06
CA HIS A 30 9.63 6.18 2.97
C HIS A 30 8.15 5.86 2.90
N ARG A 31 7.32 6.91 2.94
CA ARG A 31 5.88 6.83 2.66
C ARG A 31 5.53 7.53 1.36
N LYS A 32 4.68 6.89 0.58
CA LYS A 32 4.09 7.47 -0.62
C LYS A 32 2.63 7.06 -0.74
N ARG A 33 1.73 7.90 -0.21
CA ARG A 33 0.27 7.63 -0.21
C ARG A 33 0.01 6.29 0.51
N THR A 34 -0.67 5.35 -0.12
CA THR A 34 -0.95 4.02 0.45
C THR A 34 0.29 3.16 0.70
N PHE A 35 1.46 3.57 0.18
CA PHE A 35 2.70 2.82 0.32
C PHE A 35 3.50 3.26 1.53
N ILE A 36 4.03 2.28 2.26
CA ILE A 36 5.07 2.46 3.27
C ILE A 36 6.20 1.47 3.02
N ASN A 37 7.43 1.96 3.15
CA ASN A 37 8.65 1.17 3.21
C ASN A 37 9.23 1.25 4.62
N ILE A 38 9.52 0.09 5.19
CA ILE A 38 10.11 -0.05 6.51
C ILE A 38 11.51 -0.64 6.35
N ILE A 39 12.49 0.00 6.97
CA ILE A 39 13.84 -0.56 7.09
C ILE A 39 14.02 -1.08 8.51
N LEU A 40 14.34 -2.36 8.59
CA LEU A 40 14.76 -3.03 9.81
C LEU A 40 16.29 -3.03 9.85
N LYS A 41 16.86 -2.46 10.91
CA LYS A 41 18.29 -2.59 11.23
C LYS A 41 18.44 -3.31 12.57
N CYS A 42 19.33 -4.28 12.62
CA CYS A 42 19.70 -4.96 13.84
C CYS A 42 21.11 -4.53 14.26
N ASP A 43 21.25 -4.05 15.48
CA ASP A 43 22.53 -3.56 15.99
C ASP A 43 23.48 -4.70 16.41
N VAL A 44 22.95 -5.92 16.59
CA VAL A 44 23.73 -7.10 17.00
C VAL A 44 24.40 -7.79 15.82
N CYS A 45 23.63 -8.16 14.80
CA CYS A 45 24.14 -8.91 13.64
C CYS A 45 24.34 -8.05 12.38
N THR A 46 24.15 -6.73 12.50
CA THR A 46 24.25 -5.72 11.43
C THR A 46 23.36 -5.98 10.20
N ASN A 47 22.48 -6.97 10.27
CA ASN A 47 21.57 -7.29 9.18
C ASN A 47 20.59 -6.14 8.92
N LYS A 48 20.41 -5.83 7.64
CA LYS A 48 19.50 -4.78 7.16
C LYS A 48 18.49 -5.41 6.22
N ARG A 49 17.21 -5.24 6.55
CA ARG A 49 16.10 -5.71 5.71
C ARG A 49 15.20 -4.54 5.33
N SER A 50 14.82 -4.48 4.06
CA SER A 50 13.80 -3.57 3.57
C SER A 50 12.49 -4.34 3.38
N TRP A 51 11.39 -3.78 3.83
CA TRP A 51 10.05 -4.33 3.66
C TRP A 51 9.12 -3.30 3.05
N ASN A 52 8.30 -3.74 2.09
CA ASN A 52 7.36 -2.91 1.36
C ASN A 52 5.94 -3.38 1.69
N SER A 53 5.03 -2.46 2.00
CA SER A 53 3.64 -2.82 2.32
C SER A 53 2.85 -3.39 1.15
N GLN A 54 3.32 -3.15 -0.07
CA GLN A 54 2.66 -3.55 -1.30
C GLN A 54 3.66 -3.57 -2.46
N PRO A 55 3.38 -4.36 -3.52
CA PRO A 55 4.17 -4.32 -4.74
C PRO A 55 3.92 -3.03 -5.53
N PHE A 56 4.81 -2.80 -6.50
CA PHE A 56 4.64 -1.78 -7.52
C PHE A 56 4.18 -2.45 -8.81
N VAL A 57 3.23 -1.81 -9.50
CA VAL A 57 2.91 -2.12 -10.90
C VAL A 57 3.56 -1.01 -11.72
N SER A 58 4.59 -1.37 -12.47
CA SER A 58 5.55 -0.42 -13.05
C SER A 58 6.17 0.48 -11.96
N PHE A 59 5.79 1.75 -11.89
CA PHE A 59 6.31 2.72 -10.91
C PHE A 59 5.25 3.21 -9.91
N ILE A 60 4.08 2.56 -9.91
CA ILE A 60 2.93 2.98 -9.12
C ILE A 60 2.64 1.92 -8.05
N PRO A 61 2.55 2.30 -6.76
CA PRO A 61 2.12 1.37 -5.72
C PRO A 61 0.74 0.78 -6.03
N ALA A 62 0.59 -0.54 -5.89
CA ALA A 62 -0.63 -1.26 -6.29
C ALA A 62 -1.92 -0.68 -5.66
N GLY A 63 -1.89 -0.31 -4.38
CA GLY A 63 -3.02 0.30 -3.67
C GLY A 63 -3.45 1.65 -4.23
N ASN A 64 -2.53 2.43 -4.82
CA ASN A 64 -2.90 3.68 -5.49
C ASN A 64 -3.68 3.41 -6.78
N LEU A 65 -3.31 2.36 -7.53
CA LEU A 65 -4.07 1.92 -8.70
C LEU A 65 -5.42 1.38 -8.27
N GLN A 66 -5.46 0.50 -7.27
CA GLN A 66 -6.70 -0.10 -6.76
C GLN A 66 -7.69 0.95 -6.26
N LEU A 67 -7.24 1.97 -5.50
CA LEU A 67 -8.11 3.08 -5.08
C LEU A 67 -8.65 3.86 -6.27
N SER A 68 -7.80 4.18 -7.24
CA SER A 68 -8.20 4.93 -8.44
C SER A 68 -9.23 4.14 -9.27
N SER A 69 -9.00 2.84 -9.43
CA SER A 69 -9.91 1.89 -10.09
C SER A 69 -11.24 1.77 -9.37
N THR A 70 -11.21 1.65 -8.05
CA THR A 70 -12.40 1.48 -7.21
C THR A 70 -13.28 2.72 -7.32
N PHE A 71 -12.71 3.92 -7.22
CA PHE A 71 -13.49 5.15 -7.38
C PHE A 71 -14.11 5.26 -8.77
N LEU A 72 -13.39 4.86 -9.82
CA LEU A 72 -13.88 4.88 -11.19
C LEU A 72 -15.02 3.87 -11.42
N PHE A 73 -14.81 2.60 -11.04
CA PHE A 73 -15.74 1.51 -11.34
C PHE A 73 -16.95 1.46 -10.40
N ALA A 74 -16.80 1.89 -9.14
CA ALA A 74 -17.93 1.96 -8.21
C ALA A 74 -18.82 3.19 -8.46
N GLY A 75 -18.45 4.08 -9.38
CA GLY A 75 -19.16 5.36 -9.59
C GLY A 75 -19.14 6.26 -8.36
N ALA A 76 -18.16 6.09 -7.46
CA ALA A 76 -18.11 6.81 -6.20
C ALA A 76 -17.71 8.27 -6.42
N ILE A 77 -18.37 9.19 -5.71
CA ILE A 77 -17.95 10.59 -5.65
C ILE A 77 -16.62 10.63 -4.90
N ARG A 78 -15.54 10.90 -5.64
CA ARG A 78 -14.16 10.86 -5.12
C ARG A 78 -13.95 11.72 -3.88
N SER A 79 -14.48 12.94 -3.86
CA SER A 79 -14.32 13.85 -2.72
C SER A 79 -14.93 13.26 -1.45
N GLN A 80 -16.09 12.61 -1.57
CA GLN A 80 -16.74 11.91 -0.46
C GLN A 80 -15.92 10.69 -0.04
N ALA A 81 -15.42 9.90 -1.00
CA ALA A 81 -14.59 8.75 -0.70
C ALA A 81 -13.29 9.16 0.01
N LEU A 82 -12.53 10.11 -0.52
CA LEU A 82 -11.31 10.62 0.11
C LEU A 82 -11.55 11.19 1.50
N ARG A 83 -12.67 11.90 1.69
CA ARG A 83 -13.09 12.41 3.01
C ARG A 83 -13.33 11.27 4.01
N ASN A 84 -13.91 10.15 3.59
CA ASN A 84 -14.04 8.98 4.46
C ASN A 84 -12.66 8.42 4.87
N PHE A 85 -11.71 8.32 3.94
CA PHE A 85 -10.34 7.90 4.26
C PHE A 85 -9.67 8.87 5.24
N GLU A 86 -9.88 10.17 5.09
CA GLU A 86 -9.35 11.19 6.00
C GLU A 86 -9.92 11.06 7.41
N PHE A 87 -11.24 10.88 7.55
CA PHE A 87 -11.88 10.63 8.84
C PHE A 87 -11.39 9.33 9.50
N LEU A 88 -11.09 8.31 8.71
CA LEU A 88 -10.51 7.06 9.18
C LEU A 88 -8.98 7.15 9.40
N LYS A 89 -8.37 8.31 9.16
CA LYS A 89 -6.90 8.54 9.22
C LYS A 89 -6.11 7.56 8.35
N MET A 90 -6.67 7.16 7.22
CA MET A 90 -6.06 6.24 6.28
C MET A 90 -5.33 6.98 5.16
N ALA A 91 -4.21 6.40 4.71
CA ALA A 91 -3.49 6.92 3.57
C ALA A 91 -4.32 6.80 2.28
N ASN A 92 -4.30 7.86 1.45
CA ASN A 92 -5.12 7.95 0.24
C ASN A 92 -4.32 8.49 -0.97
N THR A 93 -4.95 8.47 -2.15
CA THR A 93 -4.36 9.00 -3.39
C THR A 93 -4.72 10.48 -3.60
N ASN A 94 -3.78 11.30 -4.08
CA ASN A 94 -4.07 12.68 -4.46
C ASN A 94 -4.84 12.76 -5.79
N THR A 95 -5.62 13.83 -5.95
CA THR A 95 -6.43 14.21 -7.10
C THR A 95 -5.67 14.16 -8.43
N ASP A 96 -4.44 14.66 -8.47
CA ASP A 96 -3.65 14.74 -9.71
C ASP A 96 -3.26 13.35 -10.23
N ILE A 97 -2.84 12.48 -9.31
CA ILE A 97 -2.48 11.09 -9.60
C ILE A 97 -3.70 10.32 -10.08
N PHE A 98 -4.87 10.56 -9.48
CA PHE A 98 -6.13 9.95 -9.93
C PHE A 98 -6.45 10.34 -11.38
N TYR A 99 -6.36 11.63 -11.75
CA TYR A 99 -6.68 12.05 -13.11
C TYR A 99 -5.66 11.56 -14.14
N MET A 100 -4.37 11.50 -13.78
CA MET A 100 -3.37 10.85 -14.62
C MET A 100 -3.70 9.37 -14.79
N HIS A 101 -4.02 8.68 -13.71
CA HIS A 101 -4.44 7.29 -13.76
C HIS A 101 -5.70 7.13 -14.62
N GLN A 102 -6.74 7.96 -14.48
CA GLN A 102 -7.96 7.84 -15.26
C GLN A 102 -7.73 7.91 -16.79
N LYS A 103 -6.71 8.64 -17.25
CA LYS A 103 -6.33 8.69 -18.66
C LYS A 103 -5.64 7.41 -19.14
N GLU A 104 -4.81 6.80 -18.30
CA GLU A 104 -3.97 5.63 -18.62
C GLU A 104 -4.59 4.27 -18.22
N LEU A 105 -5.55 4.27 -17.30
CA LEU A 105 -6.17 3.08 -16.70
C LEU A 105 -7.21 2.32 -17.54
N PRO A 106 -7.92 2.87 -18.55
CA PRO A 106 -9.01 2.14 -19.22
C PRO A 106 -8.59 0.78 -19.81
N PRO A 107 -7.41 0.63 -20.47
CA PRO A 107 -6.97 -0.67 -20.97
C PRO A 107 -6.26 -1.52 -19.91
N VAL A 108 -5.40 -0.94 -19.06
CA VAL A 108 -4.55 -1.70 -18.12
C VAL A 108 -5.36 -2.32 -16.98
N ASN A 109 -6.29 -1.58 -16.39
CA ASN A 109 -7.05 -2.08 -15.26
C ASN A 109 -8.03 -3.17 -15.63
N LYS A 110 -8.59 -3.19 -16.84
CA LYS A 110 -9.54 -4.25 -17.20
C LYS A 110 -8.88 -5.62 -17.06
N TYR A 111 -7.64 -5.77 -17.52
CA TYR A 111 -6.90 -7.03 -17.39
C TYR A 111 -6.44 -7.29 -15.94
N THR A 112 -5.89 -6.30 -15.24
CA THR A 112 -5.40 -6.50 -13.86
C THR A 112 -6.53 -6.74 -12.85
N PHE A 113 -7.68 -6.05 -12.97
CA PHE A 113 -8.86 -6.31 -12.14
C PHE A 113 -9.43 -7.71 -12.41
N LEU A 114 -9.46 -8.14 -13.68
CA LEU A 114 -9.94 -9.47 -14.04
C LEU A 114 -8.99 -10.57 -13.54
N GLU A 115 -7.69 -10.35 -13.59
CA GLU A 115 -6.68 -11.26 -13.05
C GLU A 115 -6.68 -11.32 -11.52
N GLU A 116 -6.81 -10.18 -10.82
CA GLU A 116 -6.93 -10.17 -9.36
C GLU A 116 -8.23 -10.84 -8.91
N LYS A 117 -9.35 -10.60 -9.61
CA LYS A 117 -10.64 -11.25 -9.32
C LYS A 117 -10.62 -12.75 -9.59
N SER A 118 -9.84 -13.23 -10.57
CA SER A 118 -9.70 -14.67 -10.86
C SER A 118 -8.72 -15.37 -9.90
N ARG A 119 -7.71 -14.67 -9.37
CA ARG A 119 -6.85 -15.19 -8.29
C ARG A 119 -7.54 -15.26 -6.92
N GLU A 120 -8.59 -14.47 -6.69
CA GLU A 120 -9.41 -14.55 -5.46
C GLU A 120 -10.49 -15.64 -5.51
N LEU A 121 -10.64 -16.36 -6.63
CA LEU A 121 -11.62 -17.44 -6.85
C LEU A 121 -10.99 -18.86 -6.85
N LEU A 122 -9.70 -18.98 -6.52
CA LEU A 122 -8.98 -20.23 -6.25
C LEU A 122 -8.60 -20.30 -4.77
#